data_AF-A0A8H6M9W0-F1
#
_entry.id   AF-A0A8H6M9W0-F1
#
_cell.length_a   1.000
_cell.length_b   1.000
_cell.length_c   1.000
_cell.angle_alpha   90.00
_cell.angle_beta   90.00
_cell.angle_gamma   90.00
#
_symmetry.space_group_name_H-M   'P 1'
#
loop_
_entity.id
_entity.type
_entity.pdbx_description
1 polymer ?
#
loop_
_entity_poly.entity_id
_entity_poly.type
_entity_poly.pdbx_seq_one_letter_code
_entity_poly.pdbx_strand_id
1 'polypeptide(L)'
;MTIEKCIASCDAAEYKYAGLEFGNCDSVIQEPGAEVEATDCAMTCTGNANQTCGGPSRLNIFDSGRPAPQTVQALEVATGTWNYTGCYTDTAAGRTLSFGINIPGGATVESCTAACTASSAGPFPLSGVENRNECWCGHELGETADLVAHEQCRGVCTADHSQFCGNANRISVYTFTPSAEPPAPVCQSGKVSNFTLVAEYKEPEEGGPTSVNLKVVAVEMASNVVWTILSVCFWPYRC
;
A
#
# COMPACT_ATOMS: atom_id res chain seq x y z
N MET A 1 -11.81 22.51 22.65
CA MET A 1 -10.54 21.93 22.19
C MET A 1 -9.37 22.56 22.95
N THR A 2 -8.30 21.82 23.23
CA THR A 2 -7.01 22.34 23.74
C THR A 2 -5.89 21.85 22.84
N ILE A 3 -4.71 22.46 22.92
CA ILE A 3 -3.52 22.00 22.18
C ILE A 3 -3.22 20.53 22.50
N GLU A 4 -3.20 20.17 23.79
CA GLU A 4 -2.87 18.81 24.24
C GLU A 4 -3.87 17.77 23.73
N LYS A 5 -5.16 18.12 23.71
CA LYS A 5 -6.20 17.23 23.20
C LYS A 5 -6.02 16.96 21.71
N CYS A 6 -5.70 18.00 20.92
CA CYS A 6 -5.46 17.82 19.49
C CYS A 6 -4.21 16.97 19.23
N ILE A 7 -3.08 17.32 19.86
CA ILE A 7 -1.83 16.56 19.74
C ILE A 7 -2.04 15.08 20.13
N ALA A 8 -2.68 14.82 21.28
CA ALA A 8 -2.92 13.45 21.73
C ALA A 8 -3.82 12.67 20.76
N SER A 9 -4.83 13.30 20.17
CA SER A 9 -5.69 12.65 19.18
C SER A 9 -4.94 12.33 17.89
N CYS A 10 -4.15 13.27 17.36
CA CYS A 10 -3.38 13.07 16.14
C CYS A 10 -2.25 12.04 16.31
N ASP A 11 -1.56 12.06 17.45
CA ASP A 11 -0.49 11.11 17.74
C ASP A 11 -1.03 9.69 17.95
N ALA A 12 -2.17 9.54 18.65
CA ALA A 12 -2.84 8.26 18.82
C ALA A 12 -3.35 7.68 17.49
N ALA A 13 -3.68 8.54 16.53
CA ALA A 13 -4.03 8.16 15.17
C ALA A 13 -2.82 8.14 14.22
N GLU A 14 -1.59 8.26 14.73
CA GLU A 14 -0.35 8.11 13.96
C GLU A 14 -0.07 9.17 12.89
N TYR A 15 -0.70 10.34 12.98
CA TYR A 15 -0.41 11.45 12.08
C TYR A 15 0.92 12.14 12.39
N LYS A 16 1.58 12.65 11.35
CA LYS A 16 2.78 13.49 11.51
C LYS A 16 2.46 14.83 12.17
N TYR A 17 1.34 15.44 11.81
CA TYR A 17 0.99 16.77 12.23
C TYR A 17 -0.27 16.78 13.08
N ALA A 18 -0.32 17.72 14.02
CA ALA A 18 -1.54 18.17 14.67
C ALA A 18 -1.67 19.67 14.39
N GLY A 19 -2.78 20.06 13.78
CA GLY A 19 -3.10 21.42 13.39
C GLY A 19 -4.30 21.94 14.19
N LEU A 20 -4.27 23.18 14.66
CA LEU A 20 -5.45 23.82 15.24
C LEU A 20 -5.88 25.04 14.43
N GLU A 21 -7.09 24.99 13.88
CA GLU A 21 -7.74 26.10 13.16
C GLU A 21 -9.08 26.41 13.81
N PHE A 22 -9.30 27.68 14.19
CA PHE A 22 -10.58 28.13 14.75
C PHE A 22 -11.07 27.27 15.94
N GLY A 23 -10.13 26.74 16.74
CA GLY A 23 -10.45 25.82 17.83
C GLY A 23 -10.84 24.40 17.43
N ASN A 24 -10.72 24.01 16.17
CA ASN A 24 -10.85 22.64 15.67
C ASN A 24 -9.47 22.00 15.48
N CYS A 25 -9.43 20.67 15.46
CA CYS A 25 -8.20 19.90 15.25
C CYS A 25 -8.19 19.32 13.83
N ASP A 26 -7.06 19.44 13.16
CA ASP A 26 -6.76 18.83 11.85
C ASP A 26 -5.44 18.06 11.98
N SER A 27 -5.15 17.17 11.03
CA SER A 27 -3.96 16.33 11.02
C SER A 27 -3.17 16.41 9.72
N VAL A 28 -3.68 17.15 8.72
CA VAL A 28 -3.07 17.28 7.40
C VAL A 28 -2.84 18.76 7.07
N ILE A 29 -1.63 19.08 6.62
CA ILE A 29 -1.35 20.39 6.05
C ILE A 29 -1.83 20.40 4.61
N GLN A 30 -2.86 21.20 4.33
CA GLN A 30 -3.37 21.39 2.96
C GLN A 30 -2.39 22.29 2.19
N GLU A 31 -2.06 21.89 0.96
CA GLU A 31 -1.22 22.69 0.06
C GLU A 31 -2.11 23.56 -0.86
N PRO A 32 -1.73 24.82 -1.15
CA PRO A 32 -0.52 25.49 -0.70
C PRO A 32 -0.65 26.04 0.73
N GLY A 33 0.28 25.64 1.60
CA GLY A 33 0.45 26.22 2.94
C GLY A 33 1.65 27.17 2.97
N ALA A 34 1.53 28.32 3.63
CA ALA A 34 2.64 29.25 3.82
C ALA A 34 2.77 29.62 5.30
N GLU A 35 4.01 29.79 5.75
CA GLU A 35 4.28 30.32 7.07
C GLU A 35 3.81 31.78 7.17
N VAL A 36 3.25 32.11 8.33
CA VAL A 36 2.66 33.42 8.64
C VAL A 36 3.11 33.82 10.03
N GLU A 37 2.97 35.12 10.34
CA GLU A 37 3.31 35.64 11.66
C GLU A 37 2.53 34.93 12.77
N ALA A 38 3.20 34.60 13.87
CA ALA A 38 2.59 33.86 14.98
C ALA A 38 1.34 34.56 15.57
N THR A 39 1.26 35.89 15.42
CA THR A 39 0.11 36.70 15.85
C THR A 39 -1.16 36.41 15.05
N ASP A 40 -1.04 35.94 13.80
CA ASP A 40 -2.19 35.52 13.00
C ASP A 40 -2.84 34.23 13.54
N CYS A 41 -2.09 33.46 14.35
CA CYS A 41 -2.52 32.23 15.00
C CYS A 41 -2.88 32.40 16.49
N ALA A 42 -3.30 33.60 16.90
CA ALA A 42 -3.49 33.96 18.32
C ALA A 42 -4.93 33.78 18.88
N MET A 43 -5.82 33.03 18.20
CA MET A 43 -7.17 32.76 18.70
C MET A 43 -7.10 31.89 19.96
N THR A 44 -7.81 32.27 21.03
CA THR A 44 -7.81 31.49 22.27
C THR A 44 -8.53 30.16 22.10
N CYS A 45 -7.96 29.09 22.65
CA CYS A 45 -8.60 27.78 22.65
C CYS A 45 -9.89 27.75 23.48
N THR A 46 -10.95 27.13 22.95
CA THR A 46 -12.24 26.97 23.65
C THR A 46 -12.15 26.15 24.95
N GLY A 47 -11.15 25.26 25.06
CA GLY A 47 -10.93 24.42 26.25
C GLY A 47 -9.89 24.96 27.22
N ASN A 48 -9.12 26.00 26.85
CA ASN A 48 -8.10 26.63 27.69
C ASN A 48 -7.74 28.02 27.16
N ALA A 49 -8.22 29.08 27.81
CA ALA A 49 -7.98 30.46 27.35
C ALA A 49 -6.50 30.90 27.40
N ASN A 50 -5.63 30.15 28.06
CA ASN A 50 -4.18 30.44 28.12
C ASN A 50 -3.40 29.82 26.94
N GLN A 51 -4.08 29.22 25.97
CA GLN A 51 -3.50 28.61 24.78
C GLN A 51 -4.04 29.25 23.51
N THR A 52 -3.23 29.19 22.45
CA THR A 52 -3.61 29.64 21.11
C THR A 52 -3.94 28.45 20.21
N CYS A 53 -5.08 28.53 19.50
CA CYS A 53 -5.68 27.49 18.68
C CYS A 53 -5.98 28.01 17.26
N GLY A 54 -4.97 28.64 16.64
CA GLY A 54 -4.98 29.11 15.27
C GLY A 54 -5.66 30.46 15.11
N GLY A 55 -6.35 30.63 14.00
CA GLY A 55 -7.11 31.82 13.65
C GLY A 55 -7.97 31.55 12.41
N PRO A 56 -8.67 32.56 11.87
CA PRO A 56 -9.42 32.40 10.63
C PRO A 56 -8.46 32.05 9.48
N SER A 57 -8.56 30.83 8.91
CA SER A 57 -7.63 30.34 7.88
C SER A 57 -6.16 30.38 8.31
N ARG A 58 -5.92 30.10 9.59
CA ARG A 58 -4.59 30.12 10.22
C ARG A 58 -4.47 28.95 11.19
N LEU A 59 -3.41 28.17 11.06
CA LEU A 59 -3.16 26.94 11.82
C LEU A 59 -1.96 27.12 12.75
N ASN A 60 -2.10 26.74 14.03
CA ASN A 60 -0.93 26.32 14.80
C ASN A 60 -0.62 24.87 14.42
N ILE A 61 0.62 24.58 14.04
CA ILE A 61 1.06 23.24 13.60
C ILE A 61 2.07 22.68 14.60
N PHE A 62 1.85 21.43 15.02
CA PHE A 62 2.74 20.68 15.91
C PHE A 62 3.21 19.41 15.17
N ASP A 63 4.52 19.15 15.20
CA ASP A 63 5.15 18.00 14.53
C ASP A 63 5.44 16.89 15.56
N SER A 64 5.00 15.66 15.26
CA SER A 64 5.26 14.47 16.10
C SER A 64 6.64 13.85 15.88
N GLY A 65 7.39 14.30 14.87
CA GLY A 65 8.68 13.73 14.46
C GLY A 65 8.57 12.48 13.58
N ARG A 66 7.33 12.01 13.28
CA ARG A 66 7.11 10.92 12.33
C ARG A 66 7.56 11.30 10.92
N PRO A 67 7.89 10.33 10.05
CA PRO A 67 8.18 10.60 8.64
C PRO A 67 7.02 11.35 7.96
N ALA A 68 7.34 12.28 7.07
CA ALA A 68 6.32 12.94 6.26
C ALA A 68 5.71 11.93 5.28
N PRO A 69 4.40 12.00 5.00
CA PRO A 69 3.79 11.13 4.01
C PRO A 69 4.52 11.30 2.66
N GLN A 70 4.79 10.18 2.00
CA GLN A 70 5.49 10.16 0.72
C GLN A 70 4.64 9.51 -0.36
N THR A 71 5.00 9.79 -1.60
CA THR A 71 4.49 9.02 -2.73
C THR A 71 5.32 7.76 -2.83
N VAL A 72 4.68 6.61 -2.73
CA VAL A 72 5.32 5.32 -3.04
C VAL A 72 5.70 5.36 -4.52
N GLN A 73 6.99 5.49 -4.83
CA GLN A 73 7.46 5.59 -6.22
C GLN A 73 7.54 4.22 -6.89
N ALA A 74 8.02 3.22 -6.14
CA ALA A 74 8.10 1.84 -6.56
C ALA A 74 7.80 0.93 -5.37
N LEU A 75 7.03 -0.12 -5.63
CA LEU A 75 6.67 -1.16 -4.67
C LEU A 75 7.08 -2.51 -5.27
N GLU A 76 8.16 -3.07 -4.72
CA GLU A 76 8.65 -4.39 -5.09
C GLU A 76 7.81 -5.49 -4.43
N VAL A 77 7.36 -6.45 -5.23
CA VAL A 77 6.66 -7.66 -4.76
C VAL A 77 7.34 -8.90 -5.35
N ALA A 78 7.03 -10.08 -4.83
CA ALA A 78 7.69 -11.31 -5.25
C ALA A 78 7.58 -11.60 -6.76
N THR A 79 6.52 -11.12 -7.41
CA THR A 79 6.21 -11.38 -8.82
C THR A 79 6.61 -10.24 -9.77
N GLY A 80 7.11 -9.12 -9.26
CA GLY A 80 7.42 -7.94 -10.07
C GLY A 80 7.36 -6.64 -9.27
N THR A 81 7.24 -5.52 -9.98
CA THR A 81 7.30 -4.18 -9.40
C THR A 81 6.10 -3.35 -9.81
N TRP A 82 5.43 -2.72 -8.86
CA TRP A 82 4.46 -1.66 -9.12
C TRP A 82 5.17 -0.31 -9.13
N ASN A 83 5.09 0.43 -10.23
CA ASN A 83 5.71 1.73 -10.39
C ASN A 83 4.66 2.83 -10.46
N TYR A 84 4.87 3.92 -9.73
CA TYR A 84 4.05 5.11 -9.82
C TYR A 84 4.21 5.75 -11.20
N THR A 85 3.09 6.03 -11.85
CA THR A 85 3.07 6.57 -13.21
C THR A 85 2.58 8.00 -13.30
N GLY A 86 1.82 8.46 -12.30
CA GLY A 86 1.34 9.82 -12.27
C GLY A 86 0.06 10.03 -11.49
N CYS A 87 -0.30 11.30 -11.36
CA CYS A 87 -1.57 11.74 -10.82
C CYS A 87 -2.49 12.05 -12.00
N TYR A 88 -3.67 11.43 -12.03
CA TYR A 88 -4.62 11.60 -13.13
C TYR A 88 -5.93 12.20 -12.62
N THR A 89 -6.64 12.91 -13.50
CA THR A 89 -8.01 13.34 -13.23
C THR A 89 -8.96 12.15 -13.20
N ASP A 90 -9.73 11.98 -12.13
CA ASP A 90 -10.76 10.93 -12.08
C ASP A 90 -12.12 11.57 -11.85
N THR A 91 -13.12 11.31 -12.69
CA THR A 91 -14.46 11.85 -12.45
C THR A 91 -15.50 10.74 -12.55
N ALA A 92 -16.61 10.90 -11.84
CA ALA A 92 -17.69 9.90 -11.90
C ALA A 92 -18.25 9.67 -13.32
N ALA A 93 -18.15 10.68 -14.21
CA ALA A 93 -18.59 10.58 -15.61
C ALA A 93 -17.52 10.02 -16.56
N GLY A 94 -16.24 10.14 -16.20
CA GLY A 94 -15.09 9.70 -16.98
C GLY A 94 -14.03 9.13 -16.05
N ARG A 95 -14.18 7.84 -15.73
CA ARG A 95 -13.31 7.13 -14.79
C ARG A 95 -11.95 6.85 -15.42
N THR A 96 -10.87 7.15 -14.70
CA THR A 96 -9.50 6.78 -15.10
C THR A 96 -9.31 5.28 -15.06
N LEU A 97 -9.77 4.62 -13.99
CA LEU A 97 -9.74 3.18 -13.82
C LEU A 97 -11.17 2.69 -13.55
N SER A 98 -11.64 1.69 -14.29
CA SER A 98 -13.07 1.35 -14.34
C SER A 98 -13.53 0.36 -13.26
N PHE A 99 -12.60 -0.29 -12.54
CA PHE A 99 -12.93 -1.36 -11.59
C PHE A 99 -12.63 -0.94 -10.16
N GLY A 100 -13.65 -0.47 -9.43
CA GLY A 100 -13.53 -0.16 -8.01
C GLY A 100 -13.47 -1.43 -7.16
N ILE A 101 -12.54 -1.48 -6.21
CA ILE A 101 -12.45 -2.54 -5.19
C ILE A 101 -12.65 -1.93 -3.82
N ASN A 102 -13.58 -2.52 -3.05
CA ASN A 102 -13.79 -2.14 -1.67
C ASN A 102 -12.77 -2.84 -0.76
N ILE A 103 -11.89 -2.06 -0.12
CA ILE A 103 -10.93 -2.53 0.88
C ILE A 103 -11.43 -2.11 2.28
N PRO A 104 -11.88 -3.07 3.12
CA PRO A 104 -12.32 -2.75 4.48
C PRO A 104 -11.21 -2.06 5.28
N GLY A 105 -11.52 -0.91 5.88
CA GLY A 105 -10.55 -0.10 6.63
C GLY A 105 -9.85 0.98 5.79
N GLY A 106 -10.04 0.97 4.46
CA GLY A 106 -9.46 1.95 3.53
C GLY A 106 -8.25 1.39 2.79
N ALA A 107 -8.02 1.91 1.59
CA ALA A 107 -6.90 1.53 0.76
C ALA A 107 -5.58 2.17 1.20
N THR A 108 -4.51 1.41 1.00
CA THR A 108 -3.11 1.84 0.89
C THR A 108 -2.60 1.50 -0.52
N VAL A 109 -1.42 1.98 -0.92
CA VAL A 109 -0.84 1.57 -2.20
C VAL A 109 -0.61 0.05 -2.24
N GLU A 110 -0.12 -0.55 -1.15
CA GLU A 110 0.16 -1.99 -1.06
C GLU A 110 -1.12 -2.84 -1.10
N SER A 111 -2.14 -2.45 -0.33
CA SER A 111 -3.40 -3.20 -0.29
C SER A 111 -4.17 -3.07 -1.60
N CYS A 112 -4.13 -1.91 -2.26
CA CYS A 112 -4.79 -1.72 -3.55
C CYS A 112 -4.10 -2.49 -4.67
N THR A 113 -2.78 -2.41 -4.78
CA THR A 113 -2.01 -3.17 -5.77
C THR A 113 -2.16 -4.68 -5.59
N ALA A 114 -2.16 -5.16 -4.34
CA ALA A 114 -2.44 -6.56 -4.01
C ALA A 114 -3.86 -6.96 -4.43
N ALA A 115 -4.87 -6.12 -4.15
CA ALA A 115 -6.26 -6.40 -4.51
C ALA A 115 -6.48 -6.41 -6.04
N CYS A 116 -5.84 -5.49 -6.78
CA CYS A 116 -5.87 -5.48 -8.23
C CYS A 116 -5.22 -6.72 -8.86
N THR A 117 -4.16 -7.25 -8.23
CA THR A 117 -3.52 -8.50 -8.66
C THR A 117 -4.40 -9.73 -8.35
N ALA A 118 -5.08 -9.72 -7.20
CA ALA A 118 -5.89 -10.84 -6.71
C ALA A 118 -7.37 -10.78 -7.13
N SER A 119 -7.75 -9.86 -8.02
CA SER A 119 -9.15 -9.63 -8.34
C SER A 119 -9.79 -10.84 -9.03
N SER A 120 -11.05 -11.12 -8.68
CA SER A 120 -11.85 -12.19 -9.29
C SER A 120 -12.22 -11.90 -10.75
N ALA A 121 -12.10 -10.64 -11.20
CA ALA A 121 -12.25 -10.26 -12.60
C ALA A 121 -11.00 -10.53 -13.45
N GLY A 122 -9.92 -11.03 -12.83
CA GLY A 122 -8.61 -11.23 -13.45
C GLY A 122 -7.57 -10.25 -12.88
N PRO A 123 -6.27 -10.54 -13.02
CA PRO A 123 -5.20 -9.65 -12.57
C PRO A 123 -5.16 -8.39 -13.42
N PHE A 124 -5.25 -7.23 -12.78
CA PHE A 124 -5.16 -5.94 -13.47
C PHE A 124 -3.71 -5.43 -13.52
N PRO A 125 -3.23 -4.94 -14.66
CA PRO A 125 -1.90 -4.33 -14.78
C PRO A 125 -1.85 -2.90 -14.23
N LEU A 126 -3.00 -2.25 -14.01
CA LEU A 126 -3.11 -0.92 -13.42
C LEU A 126 -3.84 -0.98 -12.08
N SER A 127 -3.31 -0.23 -11.13
CA SER A 127 -3.89 0.01 -9.82
C SER A 127 -3.89 1.51 -9.55
N GLY A 128 -4.89 2.01 -8.83
CA GLY A 128 -4.94 3.40 -8.45
C GLY A 128 -5.66 3.62 -7.14
N VAL A 129 -5.12 4.56 -6.37
CA VAL A 129 -5.69 4.98 -5.09
C VAL A 129 -6.25 6.39 -5.24
N GLU A 130 -7.51 6.56 -4.86
CA GLU A 130 -8.25 7.83 -4.98
C GLU A 130 -8.86 8.22 -3.62
N ASN A 131 -9.08 9.52 -3.42
CA ASN A 131 -9.88 10.04 -2.33
C ASN A 131 -9.44 9.58 -0.93
N ARG A 132 -8.14 9.29 -0.78
CA ARG A 132 -7.49 8.84 0.47
C ARG A 132 -7.83 7.43 0.94
N ASN A 133 -8.82 6.76 0.35
CA ASN A 133 -9.28 5.46 0.85
C ASN A 133 -9.84 4.53 -0.23
N GLU A 134 -10.04 4.99 -1.46
CA GLU A 134 -10.62 4.20 -2.53
C GLU A 134 -9.53 3.45 -3.29
N CYS A 135 -9.87 2.25 -3.75
CA CYS A 135 -9.01 1.44 -4.61
C CYS A 135 -9.71 1.20 -5.94
N TRP A 136 -8.95 1.39 -7.02
CA TRP A 136 -9.41 1.22 -8.38
C TRP A 136 -8.39 0.42 -9.18
N CYS A 137 -8.87 -0.36 -10.14
CA CYS A 137 -8.07 -1.20 -11.01
C CYS A 137 -8.51 -1.02 -12.47
N GLY A 138 -7.62 -1.33 -13.41
CA GLY A 138 -7.92 -1.25 -14.83
C GLY A 138 -6.92 -2.00 -15.69
N HIS A 139 -7.34 -2.30 -16.91
CA HIS A 139 -6.43 -2.82 -17.95
C HIS A 139 -5.79 -1.70 -18.77
N GLU A 140 -6.44 -0.53 -18.79
CA GLU A 140 -6.05 0.67 -19.51
C GLU A 140 -6.57 1.90 -18.77
N LEU A 141 -6.02 3.07 -19.11
CA LEU A 141 -6.55 4.35 -18.63
C LEU A 141 -7.79 4.71 -19.44
N GLY A 142 -8.79 5.32 -18.79
CA GLY A 142 -9.95 5.89 -19.49
C GLY A 142 -9.56 7.01 -20.44
N GLU A 143 -10.36 7.22 -21.49
CA GLU A 143 -10.07 8.21 -22.57
C GLU A 143 -9.94 9.65 -22.05
N THR A 144 -10.58 9.98 -20.93
CA THR A 144 -10.56 11.31 -20.30
C THR A 144 -9.55 11.42 -19.17
N ALA A 145 -8.63 10.46 -19.03
CA ALA A 145 -7.61 10.48 -17.99
C ALA A 145 -6.50 11.47 -18.36
N ASP A 146 -6.56 12.67 -17.80
CA ASP A 146 -5.53 13.69 -17.98
C ASP A 146 -4.47 13.60 -16.88
N LEU A 147 -3.20 13.53 -17.27
CA LEU A 147 -2.07 13.64 -16.35
C LEU A 147 -1.99 15.05 -15.78
N VAL A 148 -1.97 15.16 -14.46
CA VAL A 148 -1.88 16.43 -13.74
C VAL A 148 -0.67 16.46 -12.80
N ALA A 149 -0.40 17.64 -12.24
CA ALA A 149 0.64 17.84 -11.25
C ALA A 149 0.50 16.84 -10.09
N HIS A 150 1.62 16.20 -9.74
CA HIS A 150 1.68 15.17 -8.70
C HIS A 150 1.13 15.66 -7.35
N GLU A 151 1.31 16.94 -7.07
CA GLU A 151 0.84 17.63 -5.86
C GLU A 151 -0.68 17.50 -5.67
N GLN A 152 -1.45 17.36 -6.76
CA GLN A 152 -2.90 17.19 -6.69
C GLN A 152 -3.32 15.83 -6.14
N CYS A 153 -2.41 14.86 -6.01
CA CYS A 153 -2.67 13.53 -5.45
C CYS A 153 -2.07 13.33 -4.04
N ARG A 154 -1.62 14.40 -3.36
CA ARG A 154 -1.01 14.33 -2.02
C ARG A 154 -2.02 14.21 -0.87
N GLY A 155 -3.14 13.51 -1.07
CA GLY A 155 -4.07 13.21 0.02
C GLY A 155 -3.53 12.04 0.83
N VAL A 156 -3.31 12.23 2.13
CA VAL A 156 -2.78 11.18 3.03
C VAL A 156 -3.78 10.02 3.11
N CYS A 157 -3.32 8.78 2.95
CA CYS A 157 -4.17 7.60 3.04
C CYS A 157 -4.82 7.49 4.42
N THR A 158 -6.11 7.14 4.51
CA THR A 158 -6.78 7.01 5.81
C THR A 158 -6.34 5.77 6.59
N ALA A 159 -5.74 4.78 5.92
CA ALA A 159 -5.29 3.53 6.50
C ALA A 159 -3.79 3.52 6.84
N ASP A 160 -3.00 4.41 6.24
CA ASP A 160 -1.56 4.55 6.49
C ASP A 160 -1.11 5.99 6.25
N HIS A 161 -0.84 6.71 7.34
CA HIS A 161 -0.48 8.13 7.28
C HIS A 161 0.96 8.39 6.80
N SER A 162 1.72 7.36 6.42
CA SER A 162 3.06 7.50 5.84
C SER A 162 3.07 7.63 4.31
N GLN A 163 1.91 7.53 3.66
CA GLN A 163 1.79 7.56 2.20
C GLN A 163 0.61 8.40 1.69
N PHE A 164 0.67 8.77 0.41
CA PHE A 164 -0.39 9.48 -0.30
C PHE A 164 -1.27 8.53 -1.14
N CYS A 165 -2.59 8.68 -1.05
CA CYS A 165 -3.62 7.89 -1.72
C CYS A 165 -4.57 8.73 -2.58
N GLY A 166 -4.05 9.72 -3.31
CA GLY A 166 -4.87 10.58 -4.16
C GLY A 166 -5.76 11.53 -3.38
N ASN A 167 -6.52 12.35 -4.10
CA ASN A 167 -7.52 13.26 -3.55
C ASN A 167 -8.86 13.05 -4.26
N ALA A 168 -9.90 13.77 -3.83
CA ALA A 168 -11.18 13.75 -4.54
C ALA A 168 -10.98 14.16 -6.02
N ASN A 169 -11.44 13.30 -6.93
CA ASN A 169 -11.29 13.44 -8.37
C ASN A 169 -9.82 13.41 -8.88
N ARG A 170 -8.90 12.85 -8.08
CA ARG A 170 -7.46 12.80 -8.36
C ARG A 170 -6.91 11.44 -7.93
N ILE A 171 -6.59 10.61 -8.91
CA ILE A 171 -6.15 9.24 -8.69
C ILE A 171 -4.64 9.12 -8.91
N SER A 172 -3.94 8.53 -7.94
CA SER A 172 -2.54 8.12 -8.09
C SER A 172 -2.50 6.77 -8.78
N VAL A 173 -1.93 6.68 -9.98
CA VAL A 173 -1.93 5.45 -10.78
C VAL A 173 -0.57 4.76 -10.77
N TYR A 174 -0.62 3.44 -10.67
CA TYR A 174 0.51 2.52 -10.62
C TYR A 174 0.39 1.50 -11.75
N THR A 175 1.51 1.18 -12.40
CA THR A 175 1.62 0.11 -13.41
C THR A 175 2.45 -1.04 -12.88
N PHE A 176 2.01 -2.27 -13.12
CA PHE A 176 2.76 -3.47 -12.79
C PHE A 176 3.72 -3.86 -13.91
N THR A 177 4.98 -4.12 -13.54
CA THR A 177 5.99 -4.72 -14.41
C THR A 177 6.36 -6.09 -13.85
N PRO A 178 6.08 -7.21 -14.54
CA PRO A 178 6.41 -8.54 -14.05
C PRO A 178 7.94 -8.70 -13.96
N SER A 179 8.39 -9.41 -12.93
CA SER A 179 9.79 -9.80 -12.82
C SER A 179 10.14 -10.73 -13.98
N ALA A 180 11.26 -10.47 -14.66
CA ALA A 180 11.80 -11.38 -15.68
C ALA A 180 12.32 -12.69 -15.07
N GLU A 181 12.50 -12.73 -13.74
CA GLU A 181 12.99 -13.89 -13.01
C GLU A 181 11.83 -14.60 -12.29
N PRO A 182 11.72 -15.95 -12.38
CA PRO A 182 10.73 -16.69 -11.60
C PRO A 182 10.85 -16.34 -10.12
N PRO A 183 9.72 -16.15 -9.40
CA PRO A 183 9.77 -15.82 -7.98
C PRO A 183 10.63 -16.85 -7.25
N ALA A 184 11.61 -16.38 -6.49
CA ALA A 184 12.44 -17.27 -5.68
C ALA A 184 11.52 -18.11 -4.78
N PRO A 185 11.74 -19.43 -4.66
CA PRO A 185 10.88 -20.29 -3.85
C PRO A 185 10.91 -19.80 -2.40
N VAL A 186 9.75 -19.36 -1.90
CA VAL A 186 9.58 -18.94 -0.50
C VAL A 186 9.20 -20.16 0.33
N CYS A 187 9.91 -20.39 1.43
CA CYS A 187 9.52 -21.41 2.40
C CYS A 187 8.18 -21.05 3.04
N GLN A 188 7.11 -21.78 2.73
CA GLN A 188 5.83 -21.66 3.41
C GLN A 188 5.88 -22.41 4.75
N SER A 189 5.52 -21.72 5.83
CA SER A 189 5.37 -22.30 7.17
C SER A 189 3.89 -22.53 7.46
N GLY A 190 3.46 -23.79 7.50
CA GLY A 190 2.08 -24.17 7.80
C GLY A 190 1.93 -25.65 8.10
N LYS A 191 0.92 -26.01 8.92
CA LYS A 191 0.52 -27.41 9.11
C LYS A 191 -0.38 -27.82 7.96
N VAL A 192 0.15 -28.57 7.02
CA VAL A 192 -0.59 -29.16 5.90
C VAL A 192 -0.84 -30.64 6.17
N SER A 193 -2.05 -31.12 5.89
CA SER A 193 -2.40 -32.54 5.86
C SER A 193 -2.97 -32.90 4.49
N ASN A 194 -2.90 -34.17 4.09
CA ASN A 194 -3.38 -34.66 2.79
C ASN A 194 -2.80 -33.95 1.56
N PHE A 195 -1.48 -33.74 1.53
CA PHE A 195 -0.80 -33.17 0.36
C PHE A 195 -0.02 -34.23 -0.41
N THR A 196 0.24 -33.94 -1.70
CA THR A 196 1.18 -34.69 -2.54
C THR A 196 2.29 -33.74 -2.95
N LEU A 197 3.55 -34.14 -2.75
CA LEU A 197 4.69 -33.39 -3.24
C LEU A 197 4.93 -33.74 -4.71
N VAL A 198 5.07 -32.73 -5.55
CA VAL A 198 5.33 -32.88 -6.98
C VAL A 198 6.56 -32.05 -7.30
N ALA A 199 7.53 -32.64 -8.00
CA ALA A 199 8.62 -31.91 -8.63
C ALA A 199 8.26 -31.66 -10.10
N GLU A 200 8.40 -30.42 -10.55
CA GLU A 200 8.20 -30.04 -11.94
C GLU A 200 9.55 -29.90 -12.64
N TYR A 201 9.64 -30.37 -13.89
CA TYR A 201 10.86 -30.25 -14.68
C TYR A 201 10.97 -28.82 -15.22
N LYS A 202 12.09 -28.15 -14.95
CA LYS A 202 12.38 -26.82 -15.52
C LYS A 202 12.51 -26.87 -17.05
N GLU A 203 13.03 -27.98 -17.57
CA GLU A 203 13.18 -28.25 -19.00
C GLU A 203 12.81 -29.73 -19.26
N PRO A 204 11.55 -30.04 -19.60
CA PRO A 204 11.14 -31.42 -19.86
C PRO A 204 11.68 -31.91 -21.22
N GLU A 205 12.14 -33.16 -21.29
CA GLU A 205 12.51 -33.80 -22.56
C GLU A 205 11.28 -33.96 -23.47
N GLU A 206 11.49 -33.88 -24.79
CA GLU A 206 10.41 -33.97 -25.78
C GLU A 206 9.71 -35.35 -25.70
N GLY A 207 8.45 -35.34 -25.25
CA GLY A 207 7.65 -36.56 -25.00
C GLY A 207 7.75 -37.13 -23.58
N GLY A 208 8.51 -36.50 -22.68
CA GLY A 208 8.62 -36.86 -21.27
C GLY A 208 7.52 -36.27 -20.37
N PRO A 209 7.38 -36.76 -19.13
CA PRO A 209 6.45 -36.18 -18.15
C PRO A 209 6.93 -34.80 -17.69
N THR A 210 6.01 -33.85 -17.53
CA THR A 210 6.32 -32.49 -17.06
C THR A 210 6.50 -32.41 -15.55
N SER A 211 6.13 -33.46 -14.82
CA SER A 211 6.27 -33.53 -13.37
C SER A 211 6.34 -34.96 -12.83
N VAL A 212 6.85 -35.12 -11.60
CA VAL A 212 6.95 -36.40 -10.90
C VAL A 212 6.55 -36.26 -9.43
N ASN A 213 5.79 -37.24 -8.92
CA ASN A 213 5.44 -37.29 -7.50
C ASN A 213 6.66 -37.66 -6.66
N LEU A 214 7.00 -36.81 -5.69
CA LEU A 214 8.05 -37.06 -4.73
C LEU A 214 7.53 -37.94 -3.59
N LYS A 215 8.35 -38.91 -3.18
CA LYS A 215 8.13 -39.70 -1.97
C LYS A 215 9.05 -39.22 -0.87
N VAL A 216 8.50 -39.03 0.32
CA VAL A 216 9.31 -38.75 1.52
C VAL A 216 9.95 -40.07 1.96
N VAL A 217 11.28 -40.18 1.85
CA VAL A 217 12.00 -41.45 2.09
C VAL A 217 12.57 -41.55 3.51
N ALA A 218 12.85 -40.42 4.18
CA ALA A 218 13.32 -40.41 5.57
C ALA A 218 12.85 -39.16 6.33
N VAL A 219 12.50 -39.36 7.60
CA VAL A 219 12.24 -38.29 8.58
C VAL A 219 13.11 -38.59 9.79
N GLU A 220 14.16 -37.81 10.01
CA GLU A 220 14.94 -37.88 11.25
C GLU A 220 14.38 -36.89 12.27
N MET A 221 14.18 -37.38 13.49
CA MET A 221 13.72 -36.56 14.62
C MET A 221 14.91 -36.25 15.53
N ALA A 222 15.36 -35.00 15.51
CA ALA A 222 16.13 -34.42 16.61
C ALA A 222 15.16 -33.69 17.54
N SER A 223 15.43 -33.69 18.85
CA SER A 223 14.58 -33.03 19.84
C SER A 223 14.41 -31.55 19.51
N ASN A 224 13.22 -31.22 19.01
CA ASN A 224 12.65 -29.89 18.78
C ASN A 224 12.86 -29.22 17.40
N VAL A 225 13.33 -29.91 16.37
CA VAL A 225 13.26 -29.42 14.96
C VAL A 225 13.00 -30.58 13.99
N VAL A 226 12.04 -30.42 13.08
CA VAL A 226 11.78 -31.36 11.98
C VAL A 226 12.60 -30.93 10.77
N TRP A 227 13.54 -31.76 10.32
CA TRP A 227 14.16 -31.64 9.01
C TRP A 227 13.67 -32.79 8.12
N THR A 228 13.23 -32.49 6.91
CA THR A 228 12.97 -33.50 5.88
C THR A 228 14.09 -33.43 4.85
N ILE A 229 14.90 -34.49 4.75
CA ILE A 229 15.85 -34.64 3.66
C ILE A 229 15.05 -35.14 2.44
N LEU A 230 14.86 -34.29 1.45
CA LEU A 230 14.39 -34.69 0.12
C LEU A 230 15.62 -35.13 -0.69
N SER A 231 15.97 -36.41 -0.69
CA SER A 231 16.92 -36.93 -1.68
C SER A 231 16.16 -37.46 -2.90
N VAL A 232 16.53 -36.97 -4.08
CA VAL A 232 16.20 -37.57 -5.37
C VAL A 232 17.43 -38.36 -5.82
N CYS A 233 17.38 -39.69 -5.78
CA CYS A 233 18.45 -40.57 -6.29
C CYS A 233 17.96 -41.08 -7.68
N PHE A 234 18.59 -40.64 -8.77
CA PHE A 234 18.33 -41.14 -10.13
C PHE A 234 19.22 -42.35 -10.43
N TRP A 235 18.63 -43.42 -10.94
CA TRP A 235 19.34 -44.58 -11.49
C TRP A 235 20.18 -44.10 -12.71
N PRO A 236 21.50 -44.36 -12.83
CA PRO A 236 22.27 -45.48 -12.28
C PRO A 236 23.33 -45.15 -11.20
N TYR A 237 23.39 -43.96 -10.62
CA TYR A 237 24.45 -43.63 -9.64
C TYR A 237 23.98 -43.90 -8.21
N ARG A 238 24.72 -44.74 -7.47
CA ARG A 238 24.45 -45.03 -6.05
C ARG A 238 24.81 -43.81 -5.20
N CYS A 239 23.85 -43.41 -4.37
CA CYS A 239 24.09 -42.82 -3.06
C CYS A 239 25.00 -43.79 -2.24
#